data_AF-A0A7Z2VZL1-F1
#
_entry.id   AF-A0A7Z2VZL1-F1
#
_cell.length_a   1.000
_cell.length_b   1.000
_cell.length_c   1.000
_cell.angle_alpha   90.00
_cell.angle_beta   90.00
_cell.angle_gamma   90.00
#
_symmetry.space_group_name_H-M   'P 1'
#
loop_
_entity.id
_entity.type
_entity.pdbx_description
1 polymer ?
#
loop_
_entity_poly.entity_id
_entity_poly.type
_entity_poly.pdbx_seq_one_letter_code
_entity_poly.pdbx_strand_id
1 'polypeptide(L)'
;MPILILVPTTGNDRMSFFVIRQAQMAEFERLARVATVRRAAVHLERHFPKEWGRLPYAGRHALLDHCVGTAARLGAGKHDALRFATLALLHGEDFTTREWVLDVLDDAAIAPADRLAHLHAEALRRAAKQAASAGAREAFERD
;
A
#
# COMPACT_ATOMS: atom_id res chain seq x y z
N MET A 1 15.39 -21.62 14.40
CA MET A 1 16.08 -21.04 15.58
C MET A 1 15.10 -21.01 16.74
N PRO A 2 15.39 -21.61 17.90
CA PRO A 2 14.49 -21.57 19.05
C PRO A 2 14.60 -20.23 19.78
N ILE A 3 13.47 -19.62 20.10
CA ILE A 3 13.39 -18.42 20.94
C ILE A 3 13.40 -18.90 22.40
N LEU A 4 14.54 -18.74 23.08
CA LEU A 4 14.65 -18.93 24.53
C LEU A 4 13.95 -17.77 25.22
N ILE A 5 12.79 -18.03 25.83
CA ILE A 5 12.10 -17.06 26.69
C ILE A 5 12.67 -17.23 28.11
N LEU A 6 13.55 -16.31 28.50
CA LEU A 6 14.03 -16.18 29.88
C LEU A 6 12.86 -15.75 30.79
N VAL A 7 12.54 -16.56 31.79
CA VAL A 7 11.59 -16.23 32.86
C VAL A 7 12.34 -15.48 33.95
N PRO A 8 11.97 -14.24 34.31
CA PRO A 8 12.59 -13.56 35.44
C PRO A 8 11.95 -14.02 36.75
N THR A 9 12.79 -14.31 37.74
CA THR A 9 12.40 -14.50 39.13
C THR A 9 12.59 -13.19 39.91
N THR A 10 11.56 -12.85 40.69
CA THR A 10 11.47 -11.89 41.81
C THR A 10 11.25 -10.40 41.52
N GLY A 11 10.13 -9.89 42.04
CA GLY A 11 9.93 -8.52 42.53
C GLY A 11 9.54 -7.45 41.50
N ASN A 12 9.87 -7.63 40.23
CA ASN A 12 9.61 -6.66 39.14
C ASN A 12 8.72 -7.24 38.02
N ASP A 13 7.98 -8.31 38.35
CA ASP A 13 7.30 -9.20 37.40
C ASP A 13 6.26 -8.51 36.51
N ARG A 14 5.57 -7.48 37.02
CA ARG A 14 4.56 -6.75 36.23
C ARG A 14 5.19 -5.88 35.14
N MET A 15 6.29 -5.19 35.45
CA MET A 15 7.02 -4.38 34.46
C MET A 15 7.73 -5.27 33.44
N SER A 16 8.32 -6.39 33.90
CA SER A 16 8.95 -7.37 33.01
C SER A 16 7.94 -8.03 32.05
N PHE A 17 6.77 -8.44 32.58
CA PHE A 17 5.69 -8.99 31.75
C PHE A 17 5.18 -7.99 30.72
N PHE A 18 5.04 -6.71 31.09
CA PHE A 18 4.61 -5.66 30.18
C PHE A 18 5.62 -5.44 29.03
N VAL A 19 6.92 -5.38 29.35
CA VAL A 19 7.99 -5.26 28.34
C VAL A 19 8.00 -6.46 27.39
N ILE A 20 7.90 -7.69 27.92
CA ILE A 20 7.83 -8.91 27.11
C ILE A 20 6.59 -8.89 26.22
N ARG A 21 5.44 -8.47 26.76
CA ARG A 21 4.19 -8.39 26.00
C ARG A 21 4.28 -7.37 24.88
N GLN A 22 4.87 -6.20 25.13
CA GLN A 22 5.11 -5.19 24.09
C GLN A 22 6.04 -5.72 22.99
N ALA A 23 7.14 -6.37 23.35
CA ALA A 23 8.06 -6.98 22.38
C ALA A 23 7.37 -8.05 21.53
N GLN A 24 6.52 -8.89 22.15
CA GLN A 24 5.72 -9.88 21.43
C GLN A 24 4.74 -9.23 20.46
N MET A 25 4.01 -8.20 20.89
CA MET A 25 3.05 -7.50 20.02
C MET A 25 3.76 -6.85 18.83
N ALA A 26 4.88 -6.18 19.05
CA ALA A 26 5.69 -5.59 17.98
C ALA A 26 6.16 -6.66 16.97
N GLU A 27 6.59 -7.83 17.45
CA GLU A 27 6.98 -8.93 16.57
C GLU A 27 5.79 -9.51 15.79
N PHE A 28 4.61 -9.63 16.39
CA PHE A 28 3.41 -10.06 15.68
C PHE A 28 2.98 -9.07 14.59
N GLU A 29 3.06 -7.77 14.86
CA GLU A 29 2.79 -6.73 13.88
C GLU A 29 3.77 -6.80 12.71
N ARG A 30 5.07 -6.98 13.01
CA ARG A 30 6.11 -7.18 12.00
C ARG A 30 5.82 -8.40 11.12
N LEU A 31 5.52 -9.55 11.73
CA LEU A 31 5.18 -10.77 11.00
C LEU A 31 3.91 -10.62 10.16
N ALA A 32 2.89 -9.91 10.68
CA ALA A 32 1.67 -9.62 9.94
C ALA A 32 1.93 -8.73 8.72
N ARG A 33 2.83 -7.75 8.83
CA ARG A 33 3.29 -6.90 7.71
C ARG A 33 3.98 -7.76 6.65
N VAL A 34 4.97 -8.57 7.03
CA VAL A 34 5.69 -9.47 6.10
C VAL A 34 4.73 -10.41 5.38
N ALA A 35 3.80 -11.03 6.10
CA ALA A 35 2.81 -11.91 5.49
C ALA A 35 1.90 -11.18 4.49
N THR A 36 1.56 -9.92 4.76
CA THR A 36 0.73 -9.09 3.88
C THR A 36 1.49 -8.71 2.61
N VAL A 37 2.73 -8.25 2.73
CA VAL A 37 3.61 -7.97 1.59
C VAL A 37 3.76 -9.20 0.70
N ARG A 38 4.04 -10.37 1.29
CA ARG A 38 4.18 -11.63 0.54
C ARG A 38 2.91 -12.00 -0.22
N ARG A 39 1.74 -11.91 0.42
CA ARG A 39 0.45 -12.20 -0.25
C ARG A 39 0.17 -11.22 -1.39
N ALA A 40 0.48 -9.94 -1.19
CA ALA A 40 0.33 -8.92 -2.22
C ALA A 40 1.25 -9.19 -3.42
N ALA A 41 2.53 -9.52 -3.18
CA ALA A 41 3.46 -9.89 -4.24
C ALA A 41 2.95 -11.07 -5.08
N VAL A 42 2.51 -12.16 -4.43
CA VAL A 42 1.95 -13.35 -5.11
C VAL A 42 0.71 -12.98 -5.92
N HIS A 43 -0.16 -12.12 -5.39
CA HIS A 43 -1.35 -11.67 -6.10
C HIS A 43 -0.98 -10.85 -7.34
N LEU A 44 -0.09 -9.86 -7.20
CA LEU A 44 0.32 -9.00 -8.30
C LEU A 44 1.07 -9.78 -9.38
N GLU A 45 1.94 -10.71 -9.00
CA GLU A 45 2.63 -11.60 -9.94
C GLU A 45 1.65 -12.48 -10.71
N ARG A 46 0.62 -13.01 -10.05
CA ARG A 46 -0.38 -13.87 -10.69
C ARG A 46 -1.32 -13.11 -11.64
N HIS A 47 -1.77 -11.93 -11.25
CA HIS A 47 -2.84 -11.21 -11.96
C HIS A 47 -2.33 -10.09 -12.88
N PHE A 48 -1.15 -9.55 -12.61
CA PHE A 48 -0.52 -8.45 -13.36
C PHE A 48 0.94 -8.79 -13.71
N PRO A 49 1.23 -9.96 -14.32
CA PRO A 49 2.60 -10.43 -14.50
C PRO A 49 3.45 -9.50 -15.37
N LYS A 50 2.84 -8.79 -16.32
CA LYS A 50 3.54 -7.88 -17.23
C LYS A 50 3.96 -6.61 -16.52
N GLU A 51 3.04 -5.98 -15.82
CA GLU A 51 3.26 -4.75 -15.07
C GLU A 51 4.21 -5.02 -13.91
N TRP A 52 3.97 -6.10 -13.15
CA TRP A 52 4.84 -6.54 -12.06
C TRP A 52 6.24 -6.89 -12.56
N GLY A 53 6.34 -7.55 -13.71
CA GLY A 53 7.59 -7.92 -14.36
C GLY A 53 8.49 -6.75 -14.73
N ARG A 54 7.91 -5.59 -15.07
CA ARG A 54 8.65 -4.37 -15.45
C ARG A 54 9.37 -3.71 -14.28
N LEU A 55 8.86 -3.89 -13.06
CA LEU A 55 9.47 -3.32 -11.86
C LEU A 55 10.76 -4.07 -11.50
N PRO A 56 11.87 -3.37 -11.21
CA PRO A 56 13.04 -3.97 -10.59
C PRO A 56 12.69 -4.62 -9.25
N TYR A 57 13.44 -5.64 -8.83
CA TYR A 57 13.19 -6.33 -7.56
C TYR A 57 13.12 -5.38 -6.36
N ALA A 58 14.02 -4.39 -6.28
CA ALA A 58 14.00 -3.37 -5.24
C ALA A 58 12.75 -2.47 -5.31
N GLY A 59 12.31 -2.09 -6.53
CA GLY A 59 11.10 -1.29 -6.75
C GLY A 59 9.83 -2.02 -6.32
N ARG A 60 9.73 -3.34 -6.56
CA ARG A 60 8.62 -4.18 -6.11
C ARG A 60 8.45 -4.17 -4.60
N HIS A 61 9.56 -4.33 -3.86
CA HIS A 61 9.54 -4.29 -2.40
C HIS A 61 9.20 -2.90 -1.88
N ALA A 62 9.83 -1.85 -2.43
CA ALA A 62 9.54 -0.47 -2.03
C ALA A 62 8.08 -0.09 -2.24
N LEU A 63 7.49 -0.48 -3.38
CA LEU A 63 6.09 -0.24 -3.70
C LEU A 63 5.15 -0.89 -2.67
N LEU A 64 5.36 -2.18 -2.37
CA LEU A 64 4.52 -2.91 -1.42
C LEU A 64 4.67 -2.37 0.00
N ASP A 65 5.89 -2.07 0.42
CA ASP A 65 6.15 -1.50 1.74
C ASP A 65 5.51 -0.13 1.91
N HIS A 66 5.56 0.71 0.87
CA HIS A 66 4.86 1.98 0.81
C HIS A 66 3.34 1.78 0.89
N CYS A 67 2.76 0.90 0.06
CA CYS A 67 1.32 0.70 0.03
C CYS A 67 0.76 0.13 1.34
N VAL A 68 1.46 -0.81 1.96
CA VAL A 68 1.09 -1.37 3.26
C VAL A 68 1.23 -0.31 4.37
N GLY A 69 2.29 0.51 4.34
CA GLY A 69 2.46 1.61 5.28
C GLY A 69 1.36 2.67 5.16
N THR A 70 1.02 3.07 3.93
CA THR A 70 -0.05 4.02 3.65
C THR A 70 -1.41 3.49 4.09
N ALA A 71 -1.75 2.24 3.77
CA ALA A 71 -2.99 1.62 4.23
C ALA A 71 -3.08 1.58 5.76
N ALA A 72 -1.99 1.21 6.45
CA ALA A 72 -1.96 1.22 7.92
C ALA A 72 -2.17 2.63 8.50
N ARG A 73 -1.53 3.66 7.93
CA ARG A 73 -1.70 5.07 8.36
C ARG A 73 -3.14 5.56 8.21
N LEU A 74 -3.85 5.08 7.18
CA LEU A 74 -5.24 5.43 6.92
C LEU A 74 -6.25 4.63 7.77
N GLY A 75 -5.77 3.73 8.65
CA GLY A 75 -6.64 2.79 9.36
C GLY A 75 -7.31 1.76 8.44
N ALA A 76 -6.78 1.59 7.23
CA ALA A 76 -7.33 0.71 6.21
C ALA A 76 -6.83 -0.74 6.39
N GLY A 77 -7.64 -1.68 5.93
CA GLY A 77 -7.39 -3.11 6.11
C GLY A 77 -6.33 -3.67 5.15
N LYS A 78 -6.00 -4.95 5.32
CA LYS A 78 -5.05 -5.68 4.45
C LYS A 78 -5.51 -5.72 2.99
N HIS A 79 -6.82 -5.75 2.76
CA HIS A 79 -7.40 -5.72 1.41
C HIS A 79 -7.18 -4.37 0.73
N ASP A 80 -7.17 -3.28 1.50
CA ASP A 80 -6.98 -1.93 0.99
C ASP A 80 -5.52 -1.71 0.57
N ALA A 81 -4.57 -2.24 1.34
CA ALA A 81 -3.15 -2.26 0.96
C ALA A 81 -2.92 -2.93 -0.41
N LEU A 82 -3.61 -4.06 -0.67
CA LEU A 82 -3.53 -4.76 -1.94
C LEU A 82 -4.13 -3.92 -3.08
N ARG A 83 -5.33 -3.38 -2.89
CA ARG A 83 -5.99 -2.52 -3.87
C ARG A 83 -5.14 -1.29 -4.19
N PHE A 84 -4.51 -0.68 -3.18
CA PHE A 84 -3.63 0.47 -3.38
C PHE A 84 -2.38 0.09 -4.17
N ALA A 85 -1.76 -1.06 -3.88
CA ALA A 85 -0.64 -1.58 -4.67
C ALA A 85 -1.02 -1.89 -6.13
N THR A 86 -2.23 -2.42 -6.37
CA THR A 86 -2.76 -2.62 -7.72
C THR A 86 -2.93 -1.30 -8.46
N LEU A 87 -3.48 -0.27 -7.81
CA LEU A 87 -3.66 1.05 -8.44
C LEU A 87 -2.33 1.70 -8.80
N ALA A 88 -1.36 1.64 -7.88
CA ALA A 88 -0.01 2.14 -8.13
C ALA A 88 0.66 1.40 -9.29
N LEU A 89 0.50 0.08 -9.36
CA LEU A 89 1.04 -0.72 -10.46
C LEU A 89 0.42 -0.34 -11.82
N LEU A 90 -0.88 -0.04 -11.86
CA LEU A 90 -1.61 0.30 -13.08
C LEU A 90 -1.39 1.74 -13.55
N HIS A 91 -1.20 2.68 -12.63
CA HIS A 91 -1.15 4.11 -12.93
C HIS A 91 0.24 4.75 -12.83
N GLY A 92 1.25 3.96 -12.44
CA GLY A 92 2.65 4.37 -12.30
C GLY A 92 3.12 4.38 -10.84
N GLU A 93 4.42 4.16 -10.63
CA GLU A 93 5.04 4.10 -9.29
C GLU A 93 4.84 5.39 -8.48
N ASP A 94 4.75 6.54 -9.17
CA ASP A 94 4.51 7.85 -8.58
C ASP A 94 3.03 8.09 -8.21
N PHE A 95 2.11 7.22 -8.63
CA PHE A 95 0.67 7.40 -8.44
C PHE A 95 0.33 7.71 -6.98
N THR A 96 0.92 6.98 -6.04
CA THR A 96 0.62 7.08 -4.62
C THR A 96 1.17 8.35 -3.96
N THR A 97 2.02 9.11 -4.65
CA THR A 97 2.60 10.37 -4.17
C THR A 97 2.01 11.61 -4.86
N ARG A 98 1.10 11.45 -5.82
CA ARG A 98 0.44 12.56 -6.50
C ARG A 98 -0.49 13.29 -5.53
N GLU A 99 -0.46 14.63 -5.55
CA GLU A 99 -1.22 15.50 -4.63
C GLU A 99 -2.72 15.14 -4.59
N TRP A 100 -3.35 15.00 -5.75
CA TRP A 100 -4.78 14.63 -5.82
C TRP A 100 -5.11 13.25 -5.25
N VAL A 101 -4.15 12.32 -5.21
CA VAL A 101 -4.34 11.01 -4.56
C VAL A 101 -4.38 11.20 -3.05
N LEU A 102 -3.47 12.03 -2.52
CA LEU A 102 -3.47 12.39 -1.10
C LEU A 102 -4.75 13.12 -0.71
N ASP A 103 -5.23 14.06 -1.53
CA ASP A 103 -6.48 14.79 -1.29
C ASP A 103 -7.67 13.83 -1.12
N VAL A 104 -7.81 12.84 -2.01
CA VAL A 104 -8.90 11.84 -1.92
C VAL A 104 -8.72 10.91 -0.71
N LEU A 105 -7.47 10.59 -0.35
CA LEU A 105 -7.18 9.73 0.80
C LEU A 105 -7.43 10.43 2.13
N ASP A 106 -7.21 11.74 2.19
CA ASP A 106 -7.40 12.57 3.38
C ASP A 106 -8.82 13.17 3.47
N ASP A 107 -9.64 13.04 2.42
CA ASP A 107 -11.02 13.53 2.40
C ASP A 107 -11.88 12.80 3.46
N ALA A 108 -12.28 13.56 4.48
CA ALA A 108 -13.16 13.10 5.56
C ALA A 108 -14.62 12.94 5.11
N ALA A 109 -15.03 13.56 4.00
CA ALA A 109 -16.35 13.38 3.43
C ALA A 109 -16.52 12.00 2.76
N ILE A 110 -15.43 11.34 2.39
CA ILE A 110 -15.43 10.01 1.78
C ILE A 110 -15.23 8.95 2.86
N ALA A 111 -16.19 8.03 2.98
CA ALA A 111 -16.09 6.90 3.88
C ALA A 111 -14.82 6.07 3.55
N PRO A 112 -14.04 5.61 4.56
CA PRO A 112 -12.79 4.91 4.33
C PRO A 112 -12.88 3.73 3.35
N ALA A 113 -13.99 2.98 3.39
CA ALA A 113 -14.25 1.84 2.51
C ALA A 113 -14.37 2.24 1.02
N ASP A 114 -14.78 3.47 0.73
CA ASP A 114 -15.06 3.97 -0.62
C ASP A 114 -13.88 4.73 -1.23
N ARG A 115 -12.91 5.20 -0.42
CA ARG A 115 -11.78 6.01 -0.87
C ARG A 115 -11.01 5.39 -2.03
N LEU A 116 -10.76 4.08 -1.98
CA LEU A 116 -10.03 3.39 -3.05
C LEU A 116 -10.83 3.24 -4.34
N ALA A 117 -12.15 3.05 -4.25
CA ALA A 117 -13.01 3.03 -5.42
C ALA A 117 -13.08 4.42 -6.06
N HIS A 118 -13.17 5.47 -5.23
CA HIS A 118 -13.13 6.86 -5.67
C HIS A 118 -11.81 7.21 -6.35
N LEU A 119 -10.68 6.80 -5.76
CA LEU A 119 -9.34 6.97 -6.34
C LEU A 119 -9.23 6.36 -7.72
N HIS A 120 -9.71 5.13 -7.91
CA HIS A 120 -9.68 4.47 -9.21
C HIS A 120 -10.53 5.19 -10.25
N ALA A 121 -11.75 5.59 -9.87
CA ALA A 121 -12.64 6.33 -10.77
C ALA A 121 -12.04 7.69 -11.19
N GLU A 122 -11.41 8.40 -10.25
CA GLU A 122 -10.73 9.67 -10.54
C GLU A 122 -9.48 9.47 -11.41
N ALA A 123 -8.71 8.40 -11.18
CA ALA A 123 -7.57 8.04 -12.02
C ALA A 123 -7.99 7.84 -13.49
N LEU A 124 -9.06 7.08 -13.71
CA LEU A 124 -9.63 6.84 -15.05
C LEU A 124 -10.14 8.13 -15.69
N ARG A 125 -10.84 8.97 -14.92
CA ARG A 125 -11.34 10.26 -15.40
C ARG A 125 -10.21 11.18 -15.86
N ARG A 126 -9.10 11.22 -15.11
CA ARG A 126 -7.92 12.03 -15.44
C ARG A 126 -7.19 11.48 -16.67
N ALA A 127 -7.02 10.17 -16.77
CA ALA A 127 -6.44 9.53 -17.95
C ALA A 127 -7.25 9.84 -19.22
N ALA A 128 -8.60 9.78 -19.14
CA ALA A 128 -9.47 10.12 -20.26
C ALA A 128 -9.33 11.59 -20.70
N LYS A 129 -9.26 12.54 -19.74
CA LYS A 129 -9.03 13.97 -20.03
C LYS A 129 -7.67 14.21 -20.71
N GLN A 130 -6.63 13.52 -20.27
CA GLN A 130 -5.29 13.63 -20.87
C GLN A 130 -5.28 13.11 -22.31
N ALA A 131 -5.90 11.96 -22.56
CA ALA A 131 -6.00 11.38 -23.90
C ALA A 131 -6.77 12.30 -24.87
N ALA A 132 -7.89 12.87 -24.43
CA ALA A 132 -8.67 13.83 -25.22
C ALA A 132 -7.86 15.10 -25.56
N SER A 133 -7.07 15.60 -24.61
CA SER A 133 -6.24 16.79 -24.81
C SER A 133 -5.05 16.53 -25.75
N ALA A 134 -4.46 15.34 -25.72
CA ALA A 134 -3.39 14.94 -26.63
C ALA A 134 -3.90 14.83 -28.07
N GLY A 135 -5.05 14.17 -28.29
CA GLY A 135 -5.67 14.07 -29.61
C GLY A 135 -6.05 15.42 -30.21
N ALA A 136 -6.51 16.38 -29.38
CA ALA A 136 -6.80 17.74 -29.83
C ALA A 136 -5.55 18.51 -30.28
N ARG A 137 -4.39 18.29 -29.63
CA ARG A 137 -3.11 18.89 -30.04
C ARG A 137 -2.60 18.30 -31.35
N GLU A 138 -2.64 16.97 -31.50
CA GLU A 138 -2.22 16.30 -32.74
C GLU A 138 -3.09 16.68 -33.93
N ALA A 139 -4.39 16.93 -33.73
CA ALA A 139 -5.28 17.44 -34.77
C ALA A 139 -4.90 18.87 -35.18
N PHE A 140 -4.62 19.75 -34.21
CA PHE A 140 -4.20 21.13 -34.46
C PHE A 140 -2.83 21.23 -35.15
N GLU A 141 -1.89 20.32 -34.87
CA GLU A 141 -0.55 20.30 -35.50
C GLU A 141 -0.55 19.72 -36.93
N ARG A 142 -1.65 19.10 -37.38
CA ARG A 142 -1.80 18.54 -38.73
C ARG A 142 -2.55 19.45 -39.70
N ASP A 143 -3.26 20.45 -39.19
CA ASP A 143 -3.96 21.48 -39.95
C ASP A 143 -3.05 22.70 -40.18
#